data_AF-A0A4C2E3S9-F1
#
_entry.id   AF-A0A4C2E3S9-F1
#
_cell.length_a   1.000
_cell.length_b   1.000
_cell.length_c   1.000
_cell.angle_alpha   90.00
_cell.angle_beta   90.00
_cell.angle_gamma   90.00
#
_symmetry.space_group_name_H-M   'P 1'
#
loop_
_entity.id
_entity.type
_entity.pdbx_description
1 polymer ?
#
loop_
_entity_poly.entity_id
_entity_poly.type
_entity_poly.pdbx_seq_one_letter_code
_entity_poly.pdbx_strand_id
1 'polypeptide(L)'
;MLISSELLLILVEWRLTAALMLIHGSLARAGKVRSQTPKVEKQEKPKVPKGRAHKRMLYTRRYVNVTLTNGKRRMNPGPSQK
;
A
#
# COMPACT_ATOMS: atom_id res chain seq x y z
N MET A 1 45.26 -5.74 38.65
CA MET A 1 43.93 -6.39 38.69
C MET A 1 42.75 -5.41 38.64
N LEU A 2 42.97 -4.08 38.59
CA LEU A 2 41.90 -3.08 38.52
C LEU A 2 41.37 -2.76 37.11
N ILE A 3 42.08 -3.16 36.05
CA ILE A 3 41.70 -2.86 34.66
C ILE A 3 40.59 -3.81 34.16
N SER A 4 40.52 -5.03 34.71
CA SER A 4 39.53 -6.04 34.30
C SER A 4 38.12 -5.76 34.84
N SER A 5 37.98 -5.05 35.97
CA SER A 5 36.68 -4.71 36.56
C SER A 5 36.02 -3.49 35.90
N GLU A 6 36.79 -2.50 35.46
CA GLU A 6 36.22 -1.32 34.77
C GLU A 6 35.77 -1.64 33.35
N LEU A 7 36.51 -2.49 32.63
CA LEU A 7 36.09 -2.98 31.31
C LEU A 7 34.81 -3.84 31.39
N LEU A 8 34.64 -4.60 32.49
CA LEU A 8 33.43 -5.36 32.74
C LEU A 8 32.24 -4.44 33.08
N LEU A 9 32.46 -3.37 33.84
CA LEU A 9 31.43 -2.36 34.12
C LEU A 9 30.97 -1.64 32.86
N ILE A 10 31.89 -1.19 31.99
CA ILE A 10 31.55 -0.54 30.71
C ILE A 10 30.77 -1.49 29.79
N LEU A 11 31.13 -2.78 29.75
CA LEU A 11 30.44 -3.80 28.95
C LEU A 11 29.04 -4.10 29.49
N VAL A 12 28.86 -4.10 30.81
CA VAL A 12 27.55 -4.32 31.46
C VAL A 12 26.64 -3.09 31.29
N GLU A 13 27.18 -1.88 31.41
CA GLU A 13 26.48 -0.62 31.16
C GLU A 13 25.99 -0.51 29.71
N TRP A 14 26.85 -0.82 28.73
CA TRP A 14 26.49 -0.85 27.30
C TRP A 14 25.39 -1.85 26.95
N ARG A 15 25.36 -3.01 27.64
CA ARG A 15 24.34 -4.04 27.41
C ARG A 15 22.99 -3.68 28.02
N LEU A 16 22.98 -2.97 29.15
CA LEU A 16 21.75 -2.48 29.80
C LEU A 16 21.09 -1.33 29.03
N THR A 17 21.87 -0.39 28.46
CA THR A 17 21.32 0.71 27.64
C THR A 17 20.78 0.24 26.30
N ALA A 18 21.40 -0.77 25.68
CA ALA A 18 20.95 -1.31 24.39
C ALA A 18 19.62 -2.10 24.50
N ALA A 19 19.39 -2.79 25.62
CA ALA A 19 18.17 -3.58 25.82
C ALA A 19 16.90 -2.73 25.99
N LEU A 20 17.02 -1.52 26.55
CA LEU A 20 15.89 -0.59 26.73
C LEU A 20 15.40 0.07 25.42
N MET A 21 16.19 0.00 24.34
CA MET A 21 15.87 0.66 23.06
C MET A 21 15.17 -0.22 22.01
N LEU A 22 15.00 -1.53 22.26
CA LEU A 22 14.48 -2.50 21.27
C LEU A 22 13.03 -2.96 21.50
N ILE A 23 12.36 -2.44 22.54
CA ILE A 23 11.05 -2.98 22.98
C ILE A 23 9.88 -2.42 22.16
N HIS A 24 10.04 -1.25 21.53
CA HIS A 24 8.98 -0.66 20.73
C HIS A 24 9.55 -0.08 19.44
N GLY A 25 9.01 -0.51 18.30
CA GLY A 25 9.30 0.14 17.02
C GLY A 25 8.98 1.64 17.10
N SER A 26 9.92 2.48 16.67
CA SER A 26 9.76 3.93 16.69
C SER A 26 8.51 4.37 15.90
N LEU A 27 7.64 5.16 16.53
CA LEU A 27 6.50 5.82 15.88
C LEU A 27 6.92 6.84 14.80
N ALA A 28 8.21 7.18 14.71
CA ALA A 28 8.78 8.15 13.78
C ALA A 28 8.53 7.87 12.29
N ARG A 29 8.18 6.63 11.91
CA ARG A 29 7.87 6.25 10.52
C ARG A 29 6.37 6.24 10.19
N ALA A 30 5.51 6.60 11.14
CA ALA A 30 4.07 6.63 10.92
C ALA A 30 3.72 7.66 9.82
N GLY A 31 2.93 7.24 8.83
CA GLY A 31 2.47 8.14 7.76
C GLY A 31 3.50 8.51 6.69
N LYS A 32 4.73 7.97 6.74
CA LYS A 32 5.81 8.26 5.75
C LYS A 32 5.34 8.07 4.30
N VAL A 33 4.65 6.97 4.01
CA VAL A 33 4.24 6.63 2.64
C VAL A 33 3.16 7.59 2.13
N ARG A 34 2.17 7.94 2.95
CA ARG A 34 1.05 8.80 2.55
C ARG A 34 1.45 10.27 2.38
N SER A 35 2.46 10.73 3.12
CA SER A 35 3.00 12.09 2.99
C SER A 35 3.98 12.20 1.81
N GLN A 36 4.69 11.13 1.48
CA GLN A 36 5.63 11.11 0.35
C GLN A 36 4.94 10.99 -1.02
N THR A 37 3.79 10.34 -1.12
CA THR A 37 3.07 10.21 -2.40
C THR A 37 2.63 11.57 -2.92
N PRO A 38 2.90 11.90 -4.21
CA PRO A 38 2.46 13.18 -4.79
C PRO A 38 0.93 13.29 -4.72
N LYS A 39 0.44 14.45 -4.30
CA LYS A 39 -0.99 14.70 -4.22
C LYS A 39 -1.56 14.92 -5.62
N VAL A 40 -2.19 13.89 -6.17
CA VAL A 40 -2.89 13.98 -7.45
C VAL A 40 -4.33 14.43 -7.20
N GLU A 41 -4.71 15.57 -7.79
CA GLU A 41 -6.09 16.04 -7.77
C GLU A 41 -6.99 15.13 -8.62
N LYS A 42 -8.28 15.08 -8.28
CA LYS A 42 -9.23 14.28 -9.02
C LYS A 42 -9.46 14.94 -10.38
N GLN A 43 -9.07 14.26 -11.45
CA GLN A 43 -9.41 14.68 -12.80
C GLN A 43 -10.93 14.78 -12.96
N GLU A 44 -11.39 15.83 -13.64
CA GLU A 44 -12.78 15.97 -14.03
C GLU A 44 -13.15 14.87 -15.02
N LYS A 45 -14.16 14.06 -14.67
CA LYS A 45 -14.66 12.97 -15.49
C LYS A 45 -16.13 13.20 -15.79
N PRO A 46 -16.61 12.86 -17.00
CA PRO A 46 -18.02 13.00 -17.34
C PRO A 46 -18.88 12.19 -16.35
N LYS A 47 -20.01 12.78 -15.96
CA LYS A 47 -20.94 12.16 -15.01
C LYS A 47 -21.49 10.88 -15.62
N VAL A 48 -21.30 9.76 -14.92
CA VAL A 48 -21.95 8.49 -15.28
C VAL A 48 -23.45 8.61 -14.97
N PRO A 49 -24.34 8.26 -15.92
CA PRO A 49 -25.78 8.29 -15.67
C PRO A 49 -26.13 7.37 -14.50
N LYS A 50 -27.17 7.72 -13.74
CA LYS A 50 -27.60 6.98 -12.54
C LYS A 50 -28.86 6.15 -12.81
N GLY A 51 -29.15 5.18 -11.94
CA GLY A 51 -30.37 4.37 -12.00
C GLY A 51 -30.48 3.47 -13.23
N ARG A 52 -31.65 3.47 -13.86
CA ARG A 52 -32.00 2.58 -15.00
C ARG A 52 -31.08 2.77 -16.20
N ALA A 53 -30.70 4.02 -16.50
CA ALA A 53 -29.80 4.32 -17.61
C ALA A 53 -28.42 3.68 -17.42
N HIS A 54 -27.90 3.64 -16.18
CA HIS A 54 -26.66 2.94 -15.88
C HIS A 54 -26.77 1.42 -16.10
N LYS A 55 -27.89 0.83 -15.65
CA LYS A 55 -28.15 -0.60 -15.82
C LYS A 55 -28.23 -0.99 -17.29
N ARG A 56 -28.84 -0.16 -18.15
CA ARG A 56 -28.85 -0.37 -19.61
C ARG A 56 -27.42 -0.37 -20.17
N MET A 57 -26.61 0.62 -19.82
CA MET A 57 -25.21 0.70 -20.25
C MET A 57 -24.38 -0.52 -19.81
N LEU A 58 -24.56 -0.99 -18.57
CA LEU A 58 -23.89 -2.18 -18.05
C LEU A 58 -24.32 -3.46 -18.79
N TYR A 59 -25.61 -3.62 -19.06
CA TYR A 59 -26.13 -4.79 -19.78
C TYR A 59 -25.57 -4.87 -21.20
N THR A 60 -25.64 -3.76 -21.96
CA THR A 60 -25.10 -3.69 -23.32
C THR A 60 -23.60 -3.99 -23.34
N ARG A 61 -22.82 -3.45 -22.40
CA ARG A 61 -21.37 -3.69 -22.31
C ARG A 61 -21.00 -5.12 -21.89
N ARG A 62 -21.80 -5.77 -21.02
CA ARG A 62 -21.45 -7.08 -20.43
C ARG A 62 -22.02 -8.28 -21.18
N TYR A 63 -23.06 -8.09 -21.98
CA TYR A 63 -23.79 -9.21 -22.59
C TYR A 63 -24.00 -9.04 -24.09
N VAL A 64 -24.34 -7.85 -24.56
CA VAL A 64 -24.69 -7.64 -25.99
C VAL A 64 -23.45 -7.47 -26.86
N ASN A 65 -22.50 -6.62 -26.44
CA ASN A 65 -21.33 -6.26 -27.25
C ASN A 65 -20.04 -7.00 -26.82
N VAL A 66 -20.14 -8.23 -26.30
CA VAL A 66 -18.96 -8.98 -25.83
C VAL A 66 -18.27 -9.69 -27.00
N THR A 67 -16.98 -9.42 -27.18
CA THR A 67 -16.15 -10.00 -28.25
C THR A 67 -15.42 -11.30 -27.86
N LEU A 68 -15.34 -11.62 -26.56
CA LEU A 68 -14.70 -12.84 -26.05
C LEU A 68 -15.74 -13.96 -25.90
N THR A 69 -15.87 -14.80 -26.93
CA THR A 69 -16.76 -15.97 -26.97
C THR A 69 -16.12 -17.23 -26.37
N ASN A 70 -14.79 -17.37 -26.48
CA ASN A 70 -14.04 -18.48 -25.88
C ASN A 70 -13.18 -18.01 -24.70
N GLY A 71 -13.47 -18.53 -23.50
CA GLY A 71 -12.71 -18.31 -22.26
C GLY A 71 -13.45 -17.53 -21.16
N LYS A 72 -12.80 -17.32 -20.00
CA LYS A 72 -13.35 -16.55 -18.87
C LYS A 72 -13.34 -15.05 -19.18
N ARG A 73 -14.50 -14.37 -19.06
CA ARG A 73 -14.65 -12.93 -19.30
C ARG A 73 -13.80 -12.09 -18.33
N ARG A 74 -13.05 -11.12 -18.85
CA ARG A 74 -12.29 -10.13 -18.05
C ARG A 74 -12.99 -8.77 -18.12
N MET A 75 -13.31 -8.19 -16.96
CA MET A 75 -14.12 -6.95 -16.89
C MET A 75 -13.28 -5.66 -16.94
N ASN A 76 -12.03 -5.72 -16.51
CA ASN A 76 -11.09 -4.61 -16.55
C ASN A 76 -9.71 -5.14 -16.98
N PRO A 77 -9.52 -5.48 -18.26
CA PRO A 77 -8.20 -5.83 -18.75
C PRO A 77 -7.31 -4.59 -18.67
N GLY A 78 -6.18 -4.69 -17.98
CA GLY A 78 -5.10 -3.73 -18.16
C GLY A 78 -4.51 -3.84 -19.56
N PRO A 79 -3.69 -2.88 -20.01
CA PRO A 79 -2.88 -3.11 -21.21
C PRO A 79 -2.01 -4.35 -20.95
N SER A 80 -2.34 -5.46 -21.60
CA SER A 80 -1.48 -6.64 -21.59
C SER A 80 -0.20 -6.21 -22.29
N GLN A 81 0.90 -6.07 -21.55
CA GLN A 81 2.20 -5.83 -22.17
C GLN A 81 2.45 -6.98 -23.14
N LYS A 82 2.43 -6.65 -24.44
CA LYS A 82 3.14 -7.38 -25.48
C LYS A 82 4.32 -6.50 -25.86
#